data_AF-A0A2G6JBY2-F1
#
_entry.id   AF-A0A2G6JBY2-F1
#
_cell.length_a   1.000
_cell.length_b   1.000
_cell.length_c   1.000
_cell.angle_alpha   90.00
_cell.angle_beta   90.00
_cell.angle_gamma   90.00
#
_symmetry.space_group_name_H-M   'P 1'
#
loop_
_entity.id
_entity.type
_entity.pdbx_description
1 polymer ?
#
loop_
_entity_poly.entity_id
_entity_poly.type
_entity_poly.pdbx_seq_one_letter_code
_entity_poly.pdbx_strand_id
1 'polypeptide(L)'
;MSFADAHKDAVLERVAVEPAVSGHALCEAITYVADDAVITACEEALRRAPLGEGGGGADGPRVLPERWAVMALGGYGRGQMCLRSDVDIQLVVPDGSADPGPFMVALLDHLTRHRLKTGHGVRTLSESLMLSRTEYTFATATLTARHLIGDPTVTEAVRAPVYHHLSGPGLASLVEALEIDREKRIRRHGDTVYLLEPDLKQGVGGLRDAQLVGWLGLVTGRIYDRAVMLAEDLLLKVRQVVHAVATFKCDRLAFEYQDEVADRLGLRAAPGEDPSVELMRQVHLAMRLLDGRARRHLEYARGRVQAPRRRRLVGHPGFVQLGGRLARADGAPPRTAAEAVEAVEAAARTGLPFEAGLEDGLETVARRLGPGGRESPQLNGLLLDLLLSPTTEASAALHLLHHTGLLTAVVPEFAPVQGRINRDLYHVFTVDEHILAVVDKLKAIGRGDHSDDHPLATRAWAHLDAERRPLVVAALLHDVGKGYGPGHHERGAELATQVAPRLGLTATENPRPRRRRPRHPRRAVPADPRRLVLGGAARLRRLAPPAPRQPLSPDRGAPADPRPLRRSDAPQR
;
A
#
# COMPACT_ATOMS: atom_id res chain seq x y z
N MET A 1 -2.10 0.58 35.09
CA MET A 1 -1.29 0.56 33.85
C MET A 1 -2.13 -0.03 32.74
N SER A 2 -2.12 0.48 31.50
CA SER A 2 -2.83 -0.20 30.39
C SER A 2 -2.06 -1.42 29.90
N PHE A 3 -2.72 -2.35 29.19
CA PHE A 3 -2.05 -3.48 28.54
C PHE A 3 -0.89 -3.00 27.64
N ALA A 4 -1.13 -1.97 26.83
CA ALA A 4 -0.10 -1.39 25.98
C ALA A 4 1.07 -0.82 26.79
N ASP A 5 0.81 -0.11 27.88
CA ASP A 5 1.85 0.45 28.75
C ASP A 5 2.68 -0.64 29.43
N ALA A 6 2.06 -1.78 29.75
CA ALA A 6 2.72 -2.92 30.39
C ALA A 6 3.72 -3.65 29.48
N HIS A 7 3.50 -3.60 28.16
CA HIS A 7 4.24 -4.41 27.20
C HIS A 7 5.05 -3.61 26.16
N LYS A 8 4.89 -2.28 26.11
CA LYS A 8 5.60 -1.44 25.13
C LYS A 8 7.12 -1.54 25.25
N ASP A 9 7.66 -1.60 26.46
CA ASP A 9 9.12 -1.59 26.68
C ASP A 9 9.74 -2.91 26.21
N ALA A 10 9.06 -4.04 26.45
CA ALA A 10 9.48 -5.34 25.94
C ALA A 10 9.50 -5.40 24.40
N VAL A 11 8.53 -4.76 23.74
CA VAL A 11 8.49 -4.65 22.28
C VAL A 11 9.67 -3.81 21.77
N LEU A 12 9.91 -2.65 22.38
CA LEU A 12 10.99 -1.75 21.97
C LEU A 12 12.37 -2.38 22.23
N GLU A 13 12.55 -3.07 23.35
CA GLU A 13 13.76 -3.81 23.66
C GLU A 13 13.98 -4.95 22.66
N ARG A 14 12.93 -5.71 22.31
CA ARG A 14 13.05 -6.80 21.33
C ARG A 14 13.52 -6.29 19.97
N VAL A 15 12.94 -5.19 19.49
CA VAL A 15 13.35 -4.57 18.22
C VAL A 15 14.79 -4.05 18.28
N ALA A 16 15.21 -3.48 19.42
CA ALA A 16 16.56 -2.98 19.60
C ALA A 16 17.63 -4.10 19.65
N VAL A 17 17.33 -5.20 20.33
CA VAL A 17 18.25 -6.35 20.49
C VAL A 17 18.32 -7.19 19.22
N GLU A 18 17.18 -7.39 18.55
CA GLU A 18 17.09 -8.18 17.32
C GLU A 18 16.42 -7.35 16.21
N PRO A 19 17.15 -6.45 15.52
CA PRO A 19 16.60 -5.62 14.46
C PRO A 19 16.00 -6.41 13.30
N ALA A 20 16.37 -7.68 13.13
CA ALA A 20 15.83 -8.58 12.12
C ALA A 20 14.50 -9.24 12.53
N VAL A 21 14.01 -9.05 13.76
CA VAL A 21 12.71 -9.59 14.22
C VAL A 21 11.61 -9.14 13.28
N SER A 22 10.77 -10.09 12.85
CA SER A 22 9.68 -9.81 11.91
C SER A 22 8.51 -9.13 12.61
N GLY A 23 7.72 -8.36 11.86
CA GLY A 23 6.48 -7.77 12.37
C GLY A 23 5.50 -8.84 12.86
N HIS A 24 5.39 -9.95 12.14
CA HIS A 24 4.56 -11.08 12.53
C HIS A 24 5.01 -11.69 13.86
N ALA A 25 6.31 -11.87 14.10
CA ALA A 25 6.80 -12.43 15.37
C ALA A 25 6.50 -11.50 16.56
N LEU A 26 6.62 -10.18 16.36
CA LEU A 26 6.22 -9.21 17.39
C LEU A 26 4.72 -9.28 17.67
N CYS A 27 3.91 -9.41 16.62
CA CYS A 27 2.46 -9.54 16.76
C CYS A 27 2.06 -10.85 17.44
N GLU A 28 2.70 -11.96 17.10
CA GLU A 28 2.46 -13.27 17.69
C GLU A 28 2.77 -13.26 19.19
N ALA A 29 3.87 -12.63 19.60
CA ALA A 29 4.20 -12.46 21.02
C ALA A 29 3.12 -11.66 21.77
N ILE A 30 2.60 -10.56 21.18
CA ILE A 30 1.51 -9.79 21.79
C ILE A 30 0.20 -10.59 21.79
N THR A 31 -0.09 -11.34 20.73
CA THR A 31 -1.25 -12.22 20.67
C THR A 31 -1.17 -13.27 21.76
N TYR A 32 -0.02 -13.89 21.99
CA TYR A 32 0.17 -14.90 23.03
C TYR A 32 -0.15 -14.36 24.43
N VAL A 33 0.33 -13.16 24.74
CA VAL A 33 0.01 -12.51 26.04
C VAL A 33 -1.48 -12.17 26.13
N ALA A 34 -2.11 -11.77 25.03
CA ALA A 34 -3.55 -11.52 25.00
C ALA A 34 -4.38 -12.81 25.13
N ASP A 35 -3.93 -13.92 24.54
CA ASP A 35 -4.55 -15.24 24.68
C ASP A 35 -4.59 -15.65 26.14
N ASP A 36 -3.45 -15.58 26.83
CA ASP A 36 -3.33 -15.88 28.27
C ASP A 36 -4.28 -15.02 29.11
N ALA A 37 -4.33 -13.71 28.85
CA ALA A 37 -5.22 -12.79 29.54
C ALA A 37 -6.70 -13.11 29.30
N VAL A 38 -7.08 -13.47 28.06
CA VAL A 38 -8.46 -13.81 27.71
C VAL A 38 -8.88 -15.16 28.29
N ILE A 39 -8.02 -16.17 28.21
CA ILE A 39 -8.27 -17.50 28.77
C ILE A 39 -8.43 -17.41 30.28
N THR A 40 -7.51 -16.71 30.97
CA THR A 40 -7.60 -16.45 32.42
C THR A 40 -8.89 -15.70 32.77
N ALA A 41 -9.30 -14.73 31.95
CA ALA A 41 -10.54 -14.00 32.15
C ALA A 41 -11.78 -14.89 32.00
N CYS A 42 -11.76 -15.84 31.05
CA CYS A 42 -12.82 -16.84 30.90
C CYS A 42 -12.90 -17.76 32.14
N GLU A 43 -11.78 -18.23 32.65
CA GLU A 43 -11.74 -19.08 33.84
C GLU A 43 -12.25 -18.36 35.10
N GLU A 44 -11.87 -17.10 35.29
CA GLU A 44 -12.41 -16.27 36.38
C GLU A 44 -13.91 -16.00 36.19
N ALA A 45 -14.35 -15.75 34.96
CA ALA A 45 -15.76 -15.54 34.67
C ALA A 45 -16.60 -16.79 34.98
N LEU A 46 -16.10 -17.99 34.66
CA LEU A 46 -16.75 -19.25 35.03
C LEU A 46 -16.77 -19.49 36.55
N ARG A 47 -15.76 -19.00 37.29
CA ARG A 47 -15.76 -19.05 38.76
C ARG A 47 -16.83 -18.13 39.36
N ARG A 48 -17.04 -16.95 38.78
CA ARG A 48 -18.02 -15.96 39.25
C ARG A 48 -19.45 -16.27 38.80
N ALA A 49 -19.61 -16.82 37.60
CA ALA A 49 -20.89 -17.13 36.96
C ALA A 49 -20.80 -18.48 36.22
N PRO A 50 -21.00 -19.60 36.93
CA PRO A 50 -20.96 -20.94 36.34
C PRO A 50 -22.05 -21.12 35.29
N LEU A 51 -21.72 -21.85 34.22
CA LEU A 51 -22.66 -22.20 33.14
C LEU A 51 -23.09 -23.67 33.29
N GLY A 52 -24.38 -23.91 33.57
CA GLY A 52 -24.99 -25.25 33.69
C GLY A 52 -25.26 -25.72 35.13
N GLU A 53 -26.14 -26.72 35.27
CA GLU A 53 -26.45 -27.38 36.55
C GLU A 53 -25.49 -28.56 36.80
N GLY A 54 -24.36 -28.29 37.44
CA GLY A 54 -23.44 -29.34 37.94
C GLY A 54 -22.13 -29.45 37.17
N GLY A 55 -21.01 -29.17 37.86
CA GLY A 55 -19.68 -29.32 37.27
C GLY A 55 -18.56 -28.80 38.15
N GLY A 56 -18.32 -29.45 39.28
CA GLY A 56 -17.16 -29.26 40.15
C GLY A 56 -17.51 -28.65 41.50
N GLY A 57 -17.03 -29.26 42.59
CA GLY A 57 -16.95 -28.57 43.89
C GLY A 57 -16.12 -27.29 43.80
N ALA A 58 -15.85 -26.62 44.91
CA ALA A 58 -15.07 -25.38 44.94
C ALA A 58 -13.71 -25.48 44.18
N ASP A 59 -13.15 -26.68 44.03
CA ASP A 59 -11.81 -26.96 43.47
C ASP A 59 -11.78 -27.67 42.09
N GLY A 60 -12.89 -27.85 41.37
CA GLY A 60 -12.88 -28.49 40.04
C GLY A 60 -12.47 -27.54 38.90
N PRO A 61 -11.83 -28.02 37.81
CA PRO A 61 -11.56 -27.19 36.63
C PRO A 61 -12.88 -26.72 36.03
N ARG A 62 -13.07 -25.40 36.00
CA ARG A 62 -14.26 -24.76 35.43
C ARG A 62 -14.06 -24.67 33.92
N VAL A 63 -14.66 -25.60 33.19
CA VAL A 63 -14.64 -25.64 31.72
C VAL A 63 -15.94 -25.08 31.15
N LEU A 64 -15.88 -24.57 29.92
CA LEU A 64 -17.09 -24.24 29.17
C LEU A 64 -17.95 -25.51 28.97
N PRO A 65 -19.29 -25.39 28.90
CA PRO A 65 -20.14 -26.54 28.62
C PRO A 65 -19.80 -27.20 27.27
N GLU A 66 -20.19 -28.47 27.13
CA GLU A 66 -20.03 -29.17 25.84
C GLU A 66 -20.68 -28.40 24.69
N ARG A 67 -20.01 -28.35 23.54
CA ARG A 67 -20.46 -27.63 22.34
C ARG A 67 -20.54 -26.10 22.51
N TRP A 68 -19.82 -25.53 23.47
CA TRP A 68 -19.57 -24.09 23.56
C TRP A 68 -18.12 -23.79 23.20
N ALA A 69 -17.87 -22.64 22.56
CA ALA A 69 -16.51 -22.21 22.25
C ALA A 69 -16.37 -20.69 22.28
N VAL A 70 -15.22 -20.22 22.76
CA VAL A 70 -14.76 -18.84 22.54
C VAL A 70 -13.71 -18.87 21.44
N MET A 71 -13.91 -18.03 20.42
CA MET A 71 -13.00 -17.88 19.28
C MET A 71 -12.55 -16.42 19.15
N ALA A 72 -11.30 -16.23 18.76
CA ALA A 72 -10.71 -14.95 18.39
C ALA A 72 -11.05 -14.62 16.93
N LEU A 73 -11.43 -13.36 16.69
CA LEU A 73 -11.79 -12.83 15.37
C LEU A 73 -10.79 -11.79 14.88
N GLY A 74 -10.85 -11.48 13.57
CA GLY A 74 -10.12 -10.36 12.99
C GLY A 74 -8.60 -10.46 13.15
N GLY A 75 -7.95 -9.34 13.49
CA GLY A 75 -6.49 -9.31 13.70
C GLY A 75 -6.02 -10.16 14.87
N TYR A 76 -6.87 -10.35 15.89
CA TYR A 76 -6.60 -11.22 17.03
C TYR A 76 -6.64 -12.70 16.64
N GLY A 77 -7.64 -13.09 15.85
CA GLY A 77 -7.74 -14.44 15.27
C GLY A 77 -6.52 -14.81 14.41
N ARG A 78 -6.04 -13.85 13.60
CA ARG A 78 -4.87 -14.06 12.72
C ARG A 78 -3.50 -14.05 13.40
N GLY A 79 -3.40 -13.80 14.70
CA GLY A 79 -2.10 -13.65 15.35
C GLY A 79 -1.37 -12.34 14.98
N GLN A 80 -2.11 -11.33 14.52
CA GLN A 80 -1.57 -10.06 14.03
C GLN A 80 -1.90 -8.89 14.98
N MET A 81 -1.89 -9.15 16.30
CA MET A 81 -2.16 -8.12 17.30
C MET A 81 -1.03 -7.12 17.36
N CYS A 82 -1.34 -5.83 17.35
CA CYS A 82 -0.40 -4.80 17.79
C CYS A 82 -0.76 -4.35 19.21
N LEU A 83 0.15 -3.69 19.93
CA LEU A 83 -0.02 -3.31 21.35
C LEU A 83 -1.37 -2.65 21.70
N ARG A 84 -1.87 -1.79 20.81
CA ARG A 84 -3.14 -1.05 20.96
C ARG A 84 -4.25 -1.58 20.05
N SER A 85 -4.16 -2.83 19.60
CA SER A 85 -5.25 -3.53 18.92
C SER A 85 -6.37 -3.85 19.90
N ASP A 86 -7.58 -3.99 19.36
CA ASP A 86 -8.73 -4.44 20.13
C ASP A 86 -8.72 -5.98 20.11
N VAL A 87 -9.21 -6.60 21.19
CA VAL A 87 -9.37 -8.05 21.32
C VAL A 87 -10.79 -8.38 20.90
N ASP A 88 -10.96 -8.99 19.72
CA ASP A 88 -12.28 -9.35 19.20
C ASP A 88 -12.58 -10.83 19.52
N ILE A 89 -13.55 -11.09 20.40
CA ILE A 89 -13.96 -12.44 20.81
C ILE A 89 -15.39 -12.77 20.37
N GLN A 90 -15.67 -14.03 20.09
CA GLN A 90 -17.00 -14.53 19.82
C GLN A 90 -17.25 -15.77 20.66
N LEU A 91 -18.28 -15.72 21.51
CA LEU A 91 -18.82 -16.89 22.17
C LEU A 91 -19.84 -17.54 21.23
N VAL A 92 -19.60 -18.80 20.87
CA VAL A 92 -20.52 -19.64 20.09
C VAL A 92 -21.15 -20.66 21.02
N VAL A 93 -22.48 -20.71 21.02
CA VAL A 93 -23.27 -21.60 21.88
C VAL A 93 -24.22 -22.47 21.04
N PRO A 94 -24.71 -23.60 21.55
CA PRO A 94 -25.76 -24.38 20.91
C PRO A 94 -27.09 -23.59 20.84
N ASP A 95 -27.90 -23.90 19.83
CA ASP A 95 -29.27 -23.40 19.75
C ASP A 95 -30.10 -23.87 20.96
N GLY A 96 -30.85 -22.95 21.57
CA GLY A 96 -31.67 -23.24 22.76
C GLY A 96 -30.87 -23.45 24.06
N SER A 97 -29.60 -23.06 24.10
CA SER A 97 -28.77 -23.11 25.31
C SER A 97 -29.22 -22.11 26.39
N ALA A 98 -28.80 -22.35 27.63
CA ALA A 98 -29.03 -21.44 28.75
C ALA A 98 -28.35 -20.08 28.49
N ASP A 99 -28.92 -19.01 29.06
CA ASP A 99 -28.44 -17.64 28.84
C ASP A 99 -26.95 -17.48 29.27
N PRO A 100 -26.04 -17.19 28.33
CA PRO A 100 -24.63 -16.94 28.64
C PRO A 100 -24.37 -15.54 29.23
N GLY A 101 -25.41 -14.70 29.36
CA GLY A 101 -25.31 -13.32 29.82
C GLY A 101 -24.48 -13.11 31.09
N PRO A 102 -24.74 -13.83 32.20
CA PRO A 102 -23.97 -13.67 33.43
C PRO A 102 -22.46 -13.96 33.28
N PHE A 103 -22.13 -15.02 32.52
CA PHE A 103 -20.74 -15.34 32.18
C PHE A 103 -20.09 -14.22 31.36
N MET A 104 -20.79 -13.74 30.32
CA MET A 104 -20.27 -12.68 29.45
C MET A 104 -20.05 -11.37 30.20
N VAL A 105 -20.96 -10.99 31.11
CA VAL A 105 -20.77 -9.82 31.97
C VAL A 105 -19.52 -9.99 32.85
N ALA A 106 -19.35 -11.16 33.48
CA ALA A 106 -18.17 -11.42 34.31
C ALA A 106 -16.86 -11.41 33.51
N LEU A 107 -16.87 -11.94 32.28
CA LEU A 107 -15.73 -11.93 31.35
C LEU A 107 -15.35 -10.50 30.95
N LEU A 108 -16.33 -9.71 30.50
CA LEU A 108 -16.11 -8.32 30.08
C LEU A 108 -15.65 -7.43 31.25
N ASP A 109 -16.19 -7.65 32.45
CA ASP A 109 -15.72 -7.00 33.69
C ASP A 109 -14.24 -7.31 33.95
N HIS A 110 -13.80 -8.55 33.72
CA HIS A 110 -12.41 -8.94 33.92
C HIS A 110 -11.48 -8.30 32.87
N LEU A 111 -11.84 -8.38 31.59
CA LEU A 111 -11.05 -7.79 30.49
C LEU A 111 -10.94 -6.27 30.62
N THR A 112 -12.02 -5.60 31.00
CA THR A 112 -12.05 -4.15 31.22
C THR A 112 -11.12 -3.73 32.37
N ARG A 113 -11.06 -4.51 33.46
CA ARG A 113 -10.15 -4.24 34.59
C ARG A 113 -8.68 -4.33 34.17
N HIS A 114 -8.35 -5.22 33.25
CA HIS A 114 -7.01 -5.30 32.63
C HIS A 114 -6.78 -4.26 31.52
N ARG A 115 -7.76 -3.37 31.29
CA ARG A 115 -7.72 -2.32 30.27
C ARG A 115 -7.46 -2.86 28.86
N LEU A 116 -7.95 -4.07 28.59
CA LEU A 116 -8.06 -4.60 27.23
C LEU A 116 -9.34 -4.07 26.61
N LYS A 117 -9.23 -3.44 25.45
CA LYS A 117 -10.40 -3.04 24.68
C LYS A 117 -10.94 -4.24 23.94
N THR A 118 -12.18 -4.61 24.24
CA THR A 118 -12.77 -5.87 23.75
C THR A 118 -13.95 -5.61 22.82
N GLY A 119 -13.86 -6.10 21.59
CA GLY A 119 -15.02 -6.36 20.74
C GLY A 119 -15.57 -7.75 21.08
N HIS A 120 -16.88 -7.91 21.21
CA HIS A 120 -17.46 -9.20 21.56
C HIS A 120 -18.76 -9.51 20.82
N GLY A 121 -19.04 -10.79 20.67
CA GLY A 121 -20.33 -11.30 20.20
C GLY A 121 -20.71 -12.57 20.95
N VAL A 122 -22.01 -12.80 21.09
CA VAL A 122 -22.60 -14.06 21.56
C VAL A 122 -23.56 -14.50 20.48
N ARG A 123 -23.40 -15.73 19.98
CA ARG A 123 -24.21 -16.25 18.88
C ARG A 123 -24.43 -17.73 19.01
N THR A 124 -25.56 -18.20 18.53
CA THR A 124 -25.71 -19.62 18.27
C THR A 124 -24.97 -20.03 16.99
N LEU A 125 -24.81 -21.33 16.79
CA LEU A 125 -24.29 -21.87 15.52
C LEU A 125 -25.16 -21.39 14.34
N SER A 126 -26.48 -21.50 14.46
CA SER A 126 -27.43 -21.09 13.42
C SER A 126 -27.35 -19.60 13.10
N GLU A 127 -27.25 -18.74 14.12
CA GLU A 127 -27.07 -17.29 13.94
C GLU A 127 -25.73 -16.94 13.30
N SER A 128 -24.65 -17.63 13.67
CA SER A 128 -23.33 -17.43 13.08
C SER A 128 -23.34 -17.74 11.59
N LEU A 129 -23.98 -18.85 11.20
CA LEU A 129 -24.13 -19.25 9.80
C LEU A 129 -25.01 -18.26 9.03
N MET A 130 -26.11 -17.80 9.63
CA MET A 130 -26.98 -16.79 9.03
C MET A 130 -26.22 -15.48 8.78
N LEU A 131 -25.55 -14.94 9.81
CA LEU A 131 -24.84 -13.67 9.72
C LEU A 131 -23.70 -13.74 8.70
N SER A 132 -23.01 -14.87 8.60
CA SER A 132 -21.94 -15.03 7.60
C SER A 132 -22.40 -14.91 6.15
N ARG A 133 -23.70 -15.08 5.89
CA ARG A 133 -24.30 -14.94 4.55
C ARG A 133 -24.77 -13.51 4.27
N THR A 134 -25.03 -12.71 5.30
CA THR A 134 -25.59 -11.37 5.16
C THR A 134 -24.59 -10.25 5.48
N GLU A 135 -23.58 -10.52 6.32
CA GLU A 135 -22.59 -9.54 6.78
C GLU A 135 -21.17 -9.96 6.44
N TYR A 136 -20.60 -9.37 5.38
CA TYR A 136 -19.27 -9.72 4.91
C TYR A 136 -18.15 -9.43 5.94
N THR A 137 -18.33 -8.43 6.82
CA THR A 137 -17.35 -8.13 7.88
C THR A 137 -17.25 -9.30 8.87
N PHE A 138 -18.39 -9.89 9.23
CA PHE A 138 -18.41 -11.08 10.07
C PHE A 138 -17.88 -12.30 9.30
N ALA A 139 -18.29 -12.48 8.04
CA ALA A 139 -17.84 -13.60 7.22
C ALA A 139 -16.31 -13.62 7.07
N THR A 140 -15.70 -12.47 6.74
CA THR A 140 -14.24 -12.33 6.59
C THR A 140 -13.49 -12.44 7.91
N ALA A 141 -14.06 -11.97 9.03
CA ALA A 141 -13.48 -12.16 10.36
C ALA A 141 -13.48 -13.65 10.76
N THR A 142 -14.59 -14.34 10.51
CA THR A 142 -14.79 -15.77 10.78
C THR A 142 -13.92 -16.66 9.91
N LEU A 143 -13.73 -16.32 8.63
CA LEU A 143 -12.85 -17.05 7.71
C LEU A 143 -11.45 -17.25 8.30
N THR A 144 -10.96 -16.26 9.05
CA THR A 144 -9.64 -16.27 9.69
C THR A 144 -9.70 -16.40 11.21
N ALA A 145 -10.80 -16.93 11.75
CA ALA A 145 -10.95 -17.08 13.18
C ALA A 145 -10.04 -18.17 13.76
N ARG A 146 -9.72 -18.04 15.04
CA ARG A 146 -8.90 -18.99 15.79
C ARG A 146 -9.59 -19.40 17.07
N HIS A 147 -9.56 -20.69 17.38
CA HIS A 147 -10.11 -21.22 18.62
C HIS A 147 -9.28 -20.74 19.83
N LEU A 148 -9.93 -20.34 20.93
CA LEU A 148 -9.26 -19.99 22.19
C LEU A 148 -9.52 -21.02 23.29
N ILE A 149 -10.79 -21.27 23.62
CA ILE A 149 -11.18 -22.19 24.70
C ILE A 149 -12.56 -22.80 24.42
N GLY A 150 -12.80 -24.01 24.94
CA GLY A 150 -14.05 -24.76 24.81
C GLY A 150 -13.92 -25.90 23.81
N ASP A 151 -15.01 -26.23 23.13
CA ASP A 151 -15.05 -27.29 22.13
C ASP A 151 -14.52 -26.80 20.77
N PRO A 152 -13.36 -27.27 20.29
CA PRO A 152 -12.78 -26.83 19.03
C PRO A 152 -13.64 -27.20 17.81
N THR A 153 -14.48 -28.25 17.92
CA THR A 153 -15.35 -28.68 16.82
C THR A 153 -16.40 -27.62 16.48
N VAL A 154 -16.82 -26.82 17.45
CA VAL A 154 -17.77 -25.71 17.27
C VAL A 154 -17.15 -24.60 16.43
N THR A 155 -15.87 -24.29 16.65
CA THR A 155 -15.17 -23.27 15.88
C THR A 155 -15.09 -23.69 14.41
N GLU A 156 -14.75 -24.95 14.13
CA GLU A 156 -14.71 -25.47 12.75
C GLU A 156 -16.11 -25.61 12.14
N ALA A 157 -17.14 -25.94 12.93
CA ALA A 157 -18.53 -25.97 12.47
C ALA A 157 -19.04 -24.60 12.00
N VAL A 158 -18.45 -23.50 12.47
CA VAL A 158 -18.70 -22.15 11.95
C VAL A 158 -17.77 -21.83 10.76
N ARG A 159 -16.46 -22.08 10.89
CA ARG A 159 -15.46 -21.67 9.88
C ARG A 159 -15.62 -22.37 8.54
N ALA A 160 -15.81 -23.69 8.53
CA ALA A 160 -15.84 -24.46 7.30
C ALA A 160 -17.02 -24.07 6.38
N PRO A 161 -18.27 -23.93 6.88
CA PRO A 161 -19.37 -23.43 6.05
C PRO A 161 -19.15 -22.02 5.51
N VAL A 162 -18.52 -21.13 6.27
CA VAL A 162 -18.17 -19.77 5.79
C VAL A 162 -17.19 -19.84 4.64
N TYR A 163 -16.14 -20.64 4.77
CA TYR A 163 -15.19 -20.88 3.67
C TYR A 163 -15.90 -21.40 2.41
N HIS A 164 -16.77 -22.41 2.55
CA HIS A 164 -17.52 -22.95 1.41
C HIS A 164 -18.47 -21.94 0.78
N HIS A 165 -19.16 -21.12 1.60
CA HIS A 165 -20.02 -20.06 1.11
C HIS A 165 -19.23 -19.02 0.30
N LEU A 166 -18.15 -18.48 0.87
CA LEU A 166 -17.34 -17.44 0.24
C LEU A 166 -16.54 -17.94 -0.98
N SER A 167 -16.23 -19.24 -1.04
CA SER A 167 -15.57 -19.86 -2.21
C SER A 167 -16.55 -20.23 -3.33
N GLY A 168 -17.86 -20.14 -3.08
CA GLY A 168 -18.92 -20.49 -4.02
C GLY A 168 -19.96 -19.37 -4.13
N PRO A 169 -21.21 -19.59 -3.65
CA PRO A 169 -22.33 -18.68 -3.92
C PRO A 169 -22.16 -17.27 -3.32
N GLY A 170 -21.34 -17.11 -2.28
CA GLY A 170 -21.06 -15.83 -1.62
C GLY A 170 -19.94 -15.01 -2.27
N LEU A 171 -19.20 -15.56 -3.25
CA LEU A 171 -18.03 -14.89 -3.83
C LEU A 171 -18.39 -13.54 -4.49
N ALA A 172 -19.53 -13.48 -5.18
CA ALA A 172 -20.00 -12.27 -5.85
C ALA A 172 -20.20 -11.12 -4.85
N SER A 173 -20.97 -11.38 -3.80
CA SER A 173 -21.25 -10.41 -2.74
C SER A 173 -19.99 -10.02 -1.96
N LEU A 174 -19.06 -10.95 -1.76
CA LEU A 174 -17.76 -10.66 -1.13
C LEU A 174 -16.94 -9.67 -1.97
N VAL A 175 -16.80 -9.91 -3.27
CA VAL A 175 -16.04 -9.04 -4.17
C VAL A 175 -16.64 -7.63 -4.18
N GLU A 176 -17.96 -7.51 -4.35
CA GLU A 176 -18.67 -6.23 -4.33
C GLU A 176 -18.45 -5.48 -3.00
N ALA A 177 -18.59 -6.18 -1.87
CA ALA A 177 -18.40 -5.59 -0.56
C ALA A 177 -16.96 -5.10 -0.32
N LEU A 178 -15.96 -5.86 -0.77
CA LEU A 178 -14.55 -5.49 -0.65
C LEU A 178 -14.18 -4.30 -1.52
N GLU A 179 -14.75 -4.19 -2.73
CA GLU A 179 -14.57 -3.01 -3.59
C GLU A 179 -15.18 -1.76 -2.95
N ILE A 180 -16.41 -1.87 -2.44
CA ILE A 180 -17.09 -0.76 -1.74
C ILE A 180 -16.31 -0.33 -0.50
N ASP A 181 -15.82 -1.27 0.32
CA ASP A 181 -14.97 -0.97 1.48
C ASP A 181 -13.70 -0.22 1.06
N ARG A 182 -13.02 -0.73 0.03
CA ARG A 182 -11.80 -0.13 -0.49
C ARG A 182 -12.01 1.29 -1.01
N GLU A 183 -13.07 1.53 -1.77
CA GLU A 183 -13.42 2.87 -2.24
C GLU A 183 -13.75 3.84 -1.10
N LYS A 184 -14.46 3.38 -0.07
CA LYS A 184 -14.76 4.19 1.12
C LYS A 184 -13.48 4.58 1.86
N ARG A 185 -12.51 3.66 1.96
CA ARG A 185 -11.20 3.94 2.57
C ARG A 185 -10.39 4.94 1.76
N ILE A 186 -10.30 4.76 0.45
CA ILE A 186 -9.65 5.71 -0.48
C ILE A 186 -10.18 7.13 -0.26
N ARG A 187 -11.52 7.30 -0.24
CA ARG A 187 -12.14 8.63 -0.04
C ARG A 187 -11.83 9.26 1.32
N ARG A 188 -11.59 8.45 2.36
CA ARG A 188 -11.37 8.94 3.74
C ARG A 188 -9.89 9.15 4.09
N HIS A 189 -9.01 8.27 3.60
CA HIS A 189 -7.60 8.21 3.99
C HIS A 189 -6.64 8.68 2.89
N GLY A 190 -7.16 9.10 1.73
CA GLY A 190 -6.39 9.53 0.57
C GLY A 190 -6.32 8.45 -0.50
N ASP A 191 -6.13 8.89 -1.74
CA ASP A 191 -6.15 8.06 -2.95
C ASP A 191 -4.75 7.69 -3.47
N THR A 192 -3.71 8.02 -2.70
CA THR A 192 -2.33 7.79 -3.07
C THR A 192 -1.57 7.06 -1.96
N VAL A 193 -0.66 6.17 -2.36
CA VAL A 193 0.27 5.50 -1.45
C VAL A 193 1.43 6.41 -1.00
N TYR A 194 1.51 7.65 -1.52
CA TYR A 194 2.65 8.56 -1.37
C TYR A 194 2.42 9.70 -0.37
N LEU A 195 1.46 9.54 0.53
CA LEU A 195 1.19 10.53 1.56
C LEU A 195 2.39 10.65 2.50
N LEU A 196 2.75 11.88 2.89
CA LEU A 196 3.83 12.11 3.86
C LEU A 196 3.50 11.56 5.26
N GLU A 197 2.22 11.38 5.57
CA GLU A 197 1.73 10.77 6.82
C GLU A 197 0.72 9.65 6.51
N PRO A 198 1.19 8.48 6.04
CA PRO A 198 0.32 7.42 5.55
C PRO A 198 -0.41 6.73 6.71
N ASP A 199 -1.64 6.29 6.46
CA ASP A 199 -2.36 5.39 7.36
C ASP A 199 -1.95 3.95 7.05
N LEU A 200 -1.20 3.33 7.96
CA LEU A 200 -0.61 2.00 7.80
C LEU A 200 -1.66 0.89 7.72
N LYS A 201 -2.89 1.16 8.20
CA LYS A 201 -3.96 0.16 8.28
C LYS A 201 -5.00 0.36 7.20
N GLN A 202 -5.60 1.54 7.14
CA GLN A 202 -6.76 1.85 6.30
C GLN A 202 -6.38 2.54 5.00
N GLY A 203 -5.16 3.08 4.87
CA GLY A 203 -4.68 3.72 3.66
C GLY A 203 -4.65 2.78 2.45
N VAL A 204 -4.52 3.37 1.26
CA VAL A 204 -4.28 2.61 0.02
C VAL A 204 -3.00 1.81 0.18
N GLY A 205 -3.04 0.51 -0.09
CA GLY A 205 -1.89 -0.36 0.15
C GLY A 205 -1.57 -0.64 1.62
N GLY A 206 -2.42 -0.22 2.57
CA GLY A 206 -2.25 -0.53 3.98
C GLY A 206 -2.54 -2.00 4.33
N LEU A 207 -2.48 -2.33 5.61
CA LEU A 207 -2.75 -3.69 6.13
C LEU A 207 -4.15 -4.21 5.76
N ARG A 208 -5.13 -3.33 5.51
CA ARG A 208 -6.46 -3.74 5.06
C ARG A 208 -6.46 -4.28 3.62
N ASP A 209 -5.57 -3.77 2.76
CA ASP A 209 -5.35 -4.31 1.42
C ASP A 209 -4.63 -5.67 1.49
N ALA A 210 -3.67 -5.86 2.40
CA ALA A 210 -3.07 -7.17 2.66
C ALA A 210 -4.11 -8.22 3.12
N GLN A 211 -5.00 -7.84 4.05
CA GLN A 211 -6.10 -8.70 4.50
C GLN A 211 -7.03 -9.11 3.36
N LEU A 212 -7.38 -8.15 2.50
CA LEU A 212 -8.19 -8.40 1.29
C LEU A 212 -7.50 -9.42 0.38
N VAL A 213 -6.19 -9.26 0.13
CA VAL A 213 -5.40 -10.20 -0.68
C VAL A 213 -5.42 -11.60 -0.05
N GLY A 214 -5.27 -11.69 1.27
CA GLY A 214 -5.34 -12.95 2.02
C GLY A 214 -6.69 -13.64 1.92
N TRP A 215 -7.78 -12.92 2.17
CA TRP A 215 -9.14 -13.48 2.07
C TRP A 215 -9.48 -13.96 0.67
N LEU A 216 -9.19 -13.14 -0.35
CA LEU A 216 -9.40 -13.54 -1.75
C LEU A 216 -8.48 -14.69 -2.13
N GLY A 217 -7.25 -14.73 -1.63
CA GLY A 217 -6.34 -15.85 -1.84
C GLY A 217 -6.90 -17.17 -1.31
N LEU A 218 -7.44 -17.16 -0.08
CA LEU A 218 -8.08 -18.34 0.53
C LEU A 218 -9.25 -18.85 -0.31
N VAL A 219 -10.19 -17.97 -0.69
CA VAL A 219 -11.46 -18.40 -1.32
C VAL A 219 -11.37 -18.60 -2.84
N THR A 220 -10.36 -18.02 -3.49
CA THR A 220 -10.16 -18.16 -4.94
C THR A 220 -8.97 -19.06 -5.30
N GLY A 221 -8.17 -19.50 -4.33
CA GLY A 221 -6.94 -20.26 -4.56
C GLY A 221 -5.82 -19.47 -5.21
N ARG A 222 -5.97 -18.14 -5.36
CA ARG A 222 -4.93 -17.27 -5.89
C ARG A 222 -3.81 -17.12 -4.86
N ILE A 223 -2.56 -17.21 -5.33
CA ILE A 223 -1.38 -17.25 -4.46
C ILE A 223 -1.25 -15.95 -3.65
N TYR A 224 -1.08 -16.11 -2.33
CA TYR A 224 -0.56 -15.05 -1.45
C TYR A 224 0.97 -15.08 -1.55
N ASP A 225 1.54 -14.19 -2.37
CA ASP A 225 2.96 -14.28 -2.72
C ASP A 225 3.89 -13.79 -1.58
N ARG A 226 5.17 -14.20 -1.65
CA ARG A 226 6.19 -13.83 -0.65
C ARG A 226 6.39 -12.32 -0.54
N ALA A 227 6.19 -11.56 -1.62
CA ALA A 227 6.38 -10.12 -1.61
C ALA A 227 5.25 -9.43 -0.83
N VAL A 228 4.02 -9.93 -0.93
CA VAL A 228 2.89 -9.51 -0.08
C VAL A 228 3.20 -9.81 1.39
N MET A 229 3.68 -11.03 1.71
CA MET A 229 4.04 -11.40 3.09
C MET A 229 5.09 -10.45 3.68
N LEU A 230 6.13 -10.11 2.92
CA LEU A 230 7.19 -9.20 3.37
C LEU A 230 6.70 -7.75 3.52
N ALA A 231 5.83 -7.29 2.63
CA ALA A 231 5.23 -5.96 2.73
C ALA A 231 4.30 -5.85 3.94
N GLU A 232 3.44 -6.84 4.17
CA GLU A 232 2.59 -6.91 5.36
C GLU A 232 3.44 -6.97 6.64
N ASP A 233 4.50 -7.79 6.66
CA ASP A 233 5.41 -7.90 7.80
C ASP A 233 6.04 -6.56 8.18
N LEU A 234 6.54 -5.82 7.17
CA LEU A 234 7.09 -4.50 7.39
C LEU A 234 6.03 -3.55 7.98
N LEU A 235 4.83 -3.50 7.41
CA LEU A 235 3.77 -2.60 7.91
C LEU A 235 3.33 -2.98 9.34
N LEU A 236 3.25 -4.27 9.67
CA LEU A 236 2.98 -4.73 11.03
C LEU A 236 4.09 -4.29 11.99
N LYS A 237 5.36 -4.45 11.61
CA LYS A 237 6.51 -4.03 12.41
C LYS A 237 6.50 -2.52 12.67
N VAL A 238 6.31 -1.72 11.64
CA VAL A 238 6.24 -0.26 11.76
C VAL A 238 5.05 0.14 12.64
N ARG A 239 3.86 -0.41 12.40
CA ARG A 239 2.65 -0.15 13.20
C ARG A 239 2.84 -0.53 14.67
N GLN A 240 3.55 -1.62 14.93
CA GLN A 240 3.84 -2.09 16.28
C GLN A 240 4.72 -1.11 17.04
N VAL A 241 5.76 -0.58 16.39
CA VAL A 241 6.61 0.47 16.98
C VAL A 241 5.84 1.78 17.14
N VAL A 242 5.03 2.20 16.16
CA VAL A 242 4.14 3.37 16.29
C VAL A 242 3.24 3.24 17.51
N HIS A 243 2.62 2.07 17.74
CA HIS A 243 1.79 1.84 18.91
C HIS A 243 2.56 1.86 20.24
N ALA A 244 3.86 1.52 20.23
CA ALA A 244 4.72 1.55 21.41
C ALA A 244 5.15 2.98 21.77
N VAL A 245 5.43 3.82 20.77
CA VAL A 245 5.87 5.22 20.98
C VAL A 245 4.70 6.18 21.20
N ALA A 246 3.58 5.98 20.50
CA ALA A 246 2.40 6.83 20.64
C ALA A 246 1.70 6.62 21.98
N THR A 247 1.14 7.69 22.54
CA THR A 247 0.40 7.65 23.83
C THR A 247 -1.04 7.16 23.66
N PHE A 248 -1.56 7.14 22.44
CA PHE A 248 -2.90 6.68 22.08
C PHE A 248 -2.86 5.75 20.86
N LYS A 249 -3.98 5.10 20.55
CA LYS A 249 -4.10 4.24 19.37
C LYS A 249 -4.03 5.10 18.10
N CYS A 250 -2.94 4.95 17.35
CA CYS A 250 -2.71 5.66 16.11
C CYS A 250 -2.24 4.68 15.03
N ASP A 251 -2.96 4.64 13.91
CA ASP A 251 -2.57 3.84 12.74
C ASP A 251 -1.86 4.71 11.67
N ARG A 252 -1.74 6.03 11.90
CA ARG A 252 -1.08 6.98 11.00
C ARG A 252 0.39 7.16 11.40
N LEU A 253 1.30 7.03 10.42
CA LEU A 253 2.71 7.35 10.60
C LEU A 253 2.93 8.87 10.45
N ALA A 254 2.48 9.62 11.46
CA ALA A 254 2.58 11.07 11.51
C ALA A 254 4.03 11.54 11.64
N PHE A 255 4.32 12.78 11.19
CA PHE A 255 5.68 13.35 11.19
C PHE A 255 6.35 13.29 12.56
N GLU A 256 5.58 13.52 13.63
CA GLU A 256 6.07 13.49 15.02
C GLU A 256 6.60 12.13 15.45
N TYR A 257 6.20 11.03 14.80
CA TYR A 257 6.66 9.68 15.12
C TYR A 257 7.71 9.15 14.17
N GLN A 258 7.88 9.73 12.97
CA GLN A 258 8.74 9.15 11.92
C GLN A 258 10.20 9.01 12.35
N ASP A 259 10.75 10.04 13.03
CA ASP A 259 12.15 10.05 13.47
C ASP A 259 12.38 8.99 14.55
N GLU A 260 11.55 9.00 15.61
CA GLU A 260 11.67 7.99 16.67
C GLU A 260 11.44 6.57 16.15
N VAL A 261 10.44 6.34 15.30
CA VAL A 261 10.18 5.01 14.74
C VAL A 261 11.36 4.53 13.90
N ALA A 262 11.98 5.40 13.10
CA ALA A 262 13.14 5.04 12.31
C ALA A 262 14.35 4.67 13.20
N ASP A 263 14.59 5.45 14.25
CA ASP A 263 15.64 5.19 15.22
C ASP A 263 15.43 3.87 15.98
N ARG A 264 14.21 3.62 16.45
CA ARG A 264 13.85 2.38 17.16
C ARG A 264 14.00 1.14 16.28
N LEU A 265 13.71 1.27 14.98
CA LEU A 265 13.90 0.20 14.00
C LEU A 265 15.38 0.02 13.59
N GLY A 266 16.28 0.88 14.07
CA GLY A 266 17.70 0.84 13.73
C GLY A 266 17.98 1.12 12.26
N LEU A 267 17.09 1.87 11.59
CA LEU A 267 17.23 2.19 10.18
C LEU A 267 18.42 3.12 9.96
N ARG A 268 19.22 2.80 8.94
CA ARG A 268 20.36 3.61 8.52
C ARG A 268 20.01 4.28 7.21
N ALA A 269 20.19 5.59 7.15
CA ALA A 269 20.08 6.34 5.92
C ALA A 269 21.45 6.44 5.22
N ALA A 270 21.43 6.80 3.93
CA ALA A 270 22.65 7.14 3.22
C ALA A 270 23.33 8.38 3.84
N PRO A 271 24.65 8.58 3.65
CA PRO A 271 25.35 9.74 4.20
C PRO A 271 24.66 11.07 3.81
N GLY A 272 24.32 11.89 4.81
CA GLY A 272 23.64 13.17 4.60
C GLY A 272 22.10 13.08 4.49
N GLU A 273 21.52 11.92 4.81
CA GLU A 273 20.08 11.70 4.81
C GLU A 273 19.56 11.31 6.19
N ASP A 274 18.27 11.50 6.39
CA ASP A 274 17.58 11.22 7.64
C ASP A 274 16.99 9.78 7.63
N PRO A 275 17.18 8.96 8.69
CA PRO A 275 16.60 7.63 8.81
C PRO A 275 15.09 7.55 8.51
N SER A 276 14.33 8.59 8.86
CA SER A 276 12.90 8.70 8.54
C SER A 276 12.61 8.66 7.04
N VAL A 277 13.52 9.17 6.19
CA VAL A 277 13.36 9.13 4.73
C VAL A 277 13.46 7.69 4.24
N GLU A 278 14.37 6.89 4.80
CA GLU A 278 14.48 5.47 4.48
C GLU A 278 13.28 4.68 5.01
N LEU A 279 12.80 4.98 6.22
CA LEU A 279 11.55 4.42 6.76
C LEU A 279 10.38 4.66 5.79
N MET A 280 10.17 5.91 5.42
CA MET A 280 9.09 6.31 4.53
C MET A 280 9.22 5.69 3.15
N ARG A 281 10.46 5.58 2.62
CA ARG A 281 10.73 4.87 1.37
C ARG A 281 10.30 3.42 1.43
N GLN A 282 10.67 2.69 2.49
CA GLN A 282 10.28 1.29 2.65
C GLN A 282 8.76 1.12 2.81
N VAL A 283 8.11 1.98 3.61
CA VAL A 283 6.65 1.99 3.79
C VAL A 283 5.92 2.23 2.47
N HIS A 284 6.32 3.23 1.69
CA HIS A 284 5.71 3.52 0.38
C HIS A 284 5.87 2.38 -0.61
N LEU A 285 7.05 1.72 -0.65
CA LEU A 285 7.27 0.57 -1.52
C LEU A 285 6.39 -0.63 -1.13
N ALA A 286 6.27 -0.91 0.18
CA ALA A 286 5.37 -1.95 0.67
C ALA A 286 3.90 -1.64 0.35
N MET A 287 3.45 -0.41 0.59
CA MET A 287 2.07 0.01 0.30
C MET A 287 1.76 -0.04 -1.20
N ARG A 288 2.67 0.44 -2.06
CA ARG A 288 2.52 0.32 -3.52
C ARG A 288 2.37 -1.14 -3.97
N LEU A 289 3.16 -2.04 -3.40
CA LEU A 289 3.07 -3.47 -3.72
C LEU A 289 1.71 -4.05 -3.32
N LEU A 290 1.24 -3.74 -2.11
CA LEU A 290 -0.04 -4.22 -1.59
C LEU A 290 -1.22 -3.64 -2.36
N ASP A 291 -1.19 -2.37 -2.75
CA ASP A 291 -2.19 -1.73 -3.62
C ASP A 291 -2.32 -2.49 -4.96
N GLY A 292 -1.18 -2.72 -5.62
CA GLY A 292 -1.13 -3.48 -6.87
C GLY A 292 -1.71 -4.90 -6.71
N ARG A 293 -1.35 -5.62 -5.65
CA ARG A 293 -1.87 -6.97 -5.40
C ARG A 293 -3.36 -6.98 -5.06
N ALA A 294 -3.82 -6.04 -4.24
CA ALA A 294 -5.23 -5.95 -3.88
C ALA A 294 -6.10 -5.75 -5.14
N ARG A 295 -5.69 -4.84 -6.03
CA ARG A 295 -6.36 -4.64 -7.32
C ARG A 295 -6.39 -5.92 -8.16
N ARG A 296 -5.26 -6.63 -8.29
CA ARG A 296 -5.20 -7.84 -9.13
C ARG A 296 -5.94 -9.03 -8.53
N HIS A 297 -5.99 -9.17 -7.21
CA HIS A 297 -6.81 -10.18 -6.54
C HIS A 297 -8.30 -9.91 -6.72
N LEU A 298 -8.73 -8.65 -6.62
CA LEU A 298 -10.11 -8.25 -6.92
C LEU A 298 -10.48 -8.54 -8.37
N GLU A 299 -9.62 -8.14 -9.31
CA GLU A 299 -9.82 -8.37 -10.74
C GLU A 299 -9.97 -9.87 -11.05
N TYR A 300 -9.08 -10.71 -10.50
CA TYR A 300 -9.15 -12.16 -10.64
C TYR A 300 -10.43 -12.74 -10.05
N ALA A 301 -10.79 -12.34 -8.83
CA ALA A 301 -12.01 -12.82 -8.16
C ALA A 301 -13.28 -12.40 -8.92
N ARG A 302 -13.33 -11.16 -9.40
CA ARG A 302 -14.41 -10.64 -10.25
C ARG A 302 -14.52 -11.44 -11.54
N GLY A 303 -13.40 -11.80 -12.18
CA GLY A 303 -13.37 -12.65 -13.38
C GLY A 303 -13.94 -14.06 -13.17
N ARG A 304 -13.87 -14.60 -11.94
CA ARG A 304 -14.50 -15.88 -11.57
C ARG A 304 -16.01 -15.79 -11.37
N VAL A 305 -16.49 -14.61 -10.98
CA VAL A 305 -17.93 -14.34 -10.77
C VAL A 305 -18.60 -13.98 -12.09
N GLN A 306 -17.96 -13.12 -12.87
CA GLN A 306 -18.47 -12.61 -14.13
C GLN A 306 -17.37 -12.60 -15.17
N ALA A 307 -17.56 -13.40 -16.23
CA ALA A 307 -16.62 -13.46 -17.34
C ALA A 307 -16.45 -12.07 -17.98
N PRO A 308 -15.21 -11.54 -18.06
CA PRO A 308 -14.98 -10.22 -18.63
C PRO A 308 -15.23 -10.21 -20.14
N ARG A 309 -15.79 -9.10 -20.64
CA ARG A 309 -16.02 -8.94 -22.09
C ARG A 309 -14.70 -8.90 -22.84
N ARG A 310 -14.58 -9.74 -23.87
CA ARG A 310 -13.38 -9.84 -24.73
C ARG A 310 -13.62 -9.13 -26.07
N ARG A 311 -12.68 -8.27 -26.49
CA ARG A 311 -12.69 -7.58 -27.80
C ARG A 311 -11.31 -7.68 -28.45
N ARG A 312 -11.27 -7.90 -29.77
CA ARG A 312 -10.02 -7.88 -30.54
C ARG A 312 -9.51 -6.45 -30.69
N LEU A 313 -8.19 -6.28 -30.66
CA LEU A 313 -7.55 -4.98 -30.89
C LEU A 313 -7.08 -4.88 -32.34
N VAL A 314 -7.42 -3.77 -32.99
CA VAL A 314 -6.97 -3.48 -34.36
C VAL A 314 -5.49 -3.12 -34.32
N GLY A 315 -4.69 -3.70 -35.22
CA GLY A 315 -3.24 -3.46 -35.28
C GLY A 315 -2.40 -4.24 -34.24
N HIS A 316 -3.03 -4.95 -33.30
CA HIS A 316 -2.35 -5.71 -32.24
C HIS A 316 -2.94 -7.12 -32.09
N PRO A 317 -2.74 -8.03 -33.08
CA PRO A 317 -3.37 -9.36 -33.07
C PRO A 317 -2.93 -10.25 -31.89
N GLY A 318 -1.75 -10.00 -31.31
CA GLY A 318 -1.27 -10.67 -30.11
C GLY A 318 -1.99 -10.26 -28.81
N PHE A 319 -2.87 -9.25 -28.86
CA PHE A 319 -3.54 -8.69 -27.70
C PHE A 319 -5.07 -8.56 -27.89
N VAL A 320 -5.77 -8.53 -26.76
CA VAL A 320 -7.21 -8.30 -26.68
C VAL A 320 -7.51 -7.31 -25.56
N GLN A 321 -8.65 -6.63 -25.67
CA GLN A 321 -9.23 -5.91 -24.55
C GLN A 321 -10.13 -6.87 -23.77
N LEU A 322 -9.79 -7.14 -22.51
CA LEU A 322 -10.53 -7.99 -21.59
C LEU A 322 -11.05 -7.14 -20.44
N GLY A 323 -12.38 -6.94 -20.35
CA GLY A 323 -12.97 -6.14 -19.28
C GLY A 323 -12.48 -4.69 -19.21
N GLY A 324 -12.09 -4.11 -20.35
CA GLY A 324 -11.52 -2.76 -20.41
C GLY A 324 -10.01 -2.69 -20.20
N ARG A 325 -9.32 -3.83 -20.06
CA ARG A 325 -7.88 -3.94 -19.82
C ARG A 325 -7.17 -4.65 -20.95
N LEU A 326 -5.87 -4.39 -21.13
CA LEU A 326 -5.04 -5.08 -22.10
C LEU A 326 -4.65 -6.45 -21.56
N ALA A 327 -4.96 -7.50 -22.31
CA ALA A 327 -4.54 -8.87 -22.05
C ALA A 327 -3.92 -9.48 -23.30
N ARG A 328 -3.06 -10.49 -23.15
CA ARG A 328 -2.58 -11.26 -24.29
C ARG A 328 -3.70 -12.10 -24.88
N ALA A 329 -3.72 -12.24 -26.20
CA ALA A 329 -4.75 -12.97 -26.91
C ALA A 329 -4.75 -14.48 -26.58
N ASP A 330 -3.58 -15.02 -26.23
CA ASP A 330 -3.39 -16.40 -25.77
C ASP A 330 -3.77 -16.62 -24.29
N GLY A 331 -4.05 -15.54 -23.54
CA GLY A 331 -4.34 -15.57 -22.11
C GLY A 331 -3.14 -15.93 -21.22
N ALA A 332 -1.94 -16.12 -21.80
CA ALA A 332 -0.75 -16.45 -21.04
C ALA A 332 -0.08 -15.18 -20.49
N PRO A 333 0.52 -15.22 -19.29
CA PRO A 333 1.39 -14.13 -18.84
C PRO A 333 2.66 -14.09 -19.71
N PRO A 334 3.22 -12.89 -19.99
CA PRO A 334 4.49 -12.78 -20.69
C PRO A 334 5.63 -13.43 -19.87
N ARG A 335 6.57 -14.05 -20.56
CA ARG A 335 7.68 -14.83 -19.98
C ARG A 335 9.05 -14.32 -20.42
N THR A 336 9.10 -13.55 -21.51
CA THR A 336 10.34 -13.04 -22.10
C THR A 336 10.35 -11.51 -22.17
N ALA A 337 11.54 -10.92 -22.33
CA ALA A 337 11.67 -9.48 -22.58
C ALA A 337 10.97 -9.03 -23.85
N ALA A 338 10.99 -9.84 -24.92
CA ALA A 338 10.32 -9.53 -26.18
C ALA A 338 8.80 -9.41 -26.00
N GLU A 339 8.19 -10.34 -25.24
CA GLU A 339 6.77 -10.27 -24.95
C GLU A 339 6.41 -9.09 -24.03
N ALA A 340 7.31 -8.72 -23.11
CA ALA A 340 7.12 -7.53 -22.28
C ALA A 340 7.16 -6.24 -23.12
N VAL A 341 8.11 -6.16 -24.06
CA VAL A 341 8.21 -5.11 -25.07
C VAL A 341 6.90 -4.95 -25.84
N GLU A 342 6.39 -6.04 -26.41
CA GLU A 342 5.16 -6.01 -27.21
C GLU A 342 3.96 -5.55 -26.39
N ALA A 343 3.88 -5.98 -25.13
CA ALA A 343 2.79 -5.60 -24.22
C ALA A 343 2.82 -4.12 -23.86
N VAL A 344 4.01 -3.58 -23.56
CA VAL A 344 4.17 -2.17 -23.26
C VAL A 344 3.84 -1.32 -24.48
N GLU A 345 4.29 -1.72 -25.67
CA GLU A 345 3.94 -1.03 -26.92
C GLU A 345 2.43 -1.04 -27.17
N ALA A 346 1.78 -2.20 -27.01
CA ALA A 346 0.34 -2.31 -27.17
C ALA A 346 -0.43 -1.45 -26.16
N ALA A 347 0.00 -1.40 -24.89
CA ALA A 347 -0.62 -0.53 -23.88
C ALA A 347 -0.43 0.95 -24.23
N ALA A 348 0.76 1.34 -24.67
CA ALA A 348 1.07 2.70 -25.04
C ALA A 348 0.26 3.22 -26.23
N ARG A 349 -0.01 2.35 -27.21
CA ARG A 349 -0.83 2.70 -28.39
C ARG A 349 -2.32 2.69 -28.10
N THR A 350 -2.77 1.82 -27.20
CA THR A 350 -4.21 1.65 -26.92
C THR A 350 -4.70 2.46 -25.72
N GLY A 351 -3.80 2.91 -24.84
CA GLY A 351 -4.14 3.56 -23.57
C GLY A 351 -4.77 2.62 -22.54
N LEU A 352 -4.82 1.31 -22.81
CA LEU A 352 -5.46 0.36 -21.92
C LEU A 352 -4.53 -0.02 -20.75
N PRO A 353 -5.02 0.01 -19.50
CA PRO A 353 -4.26 -0.51 -18.37
C PRO A 353 -4.08 -2.03 -18.50
N PHE A 354 -3.05 -2.60 -17.87
CA PHE A 354 -2.82 -4.04 -17.90
C PHE A 354 -3.92 -4.80 -17.14
N GLU A 355 -4.26 -5.97 -17.70
CA GLU A 355 -5.00 -7.03 -17.02
C GLU A 355 -4.08 -7.72 -16.00
N ALA A 356 -4.66 -8.27 -14.94
CA ALA A 356 -3.94 -8.83 -13.80
C ALA A 356 -2.86 -9.88 -14.20
N GLY A 357 -3.20 -10.84 -15.06
CA GLY A 357 -2.26 -11.86 -15.54
C GLY A 357 -1.15 -11.28 -16.42
N LEU A 358 -1.45 -10.30 -17.27
CA LEU A 358 -0.43 -9.58 -18.04
C LEU A 358 0.56 -8.87 -17.10
N GLU A 359 0.05 -8.16 -16.10
CA GLU A 359 0.85 -7.41 -15.15
C GLU A 359 1.75 -8.30 -14.28
N ASP A 360 1.22 -9.44 -13.79
CA ASP A 360 2.01 -10.44 -13.04
C ASP A 360 3.19 -10.99 -13.85
N GLY A 361 2.96 -11.23 -15.14
CA GLY A 361 4.01 -11.69 -16.06
C GLY A 361 5.07 -10.62 -16.28
N LEU A 362 4.66 -9.36 -16.50
CA LEU A 362 5.59 -8.24 -16.71
C LEU A 362 6.49 -8.02 -15.48
N GLU A 363 5.94 -8.10 -14.29
CA GLU A 363 6.72 -8.01 -13.05
C GLU A 363 7.68 -9.20 -12.90
N THR A 364 7.26 -10.40 -13.29
CA THR A 364 8.13 -11.58 -13.30
C THR A 364 9.27 -11.42 -14.28
N VAL A 365 9.01 -10.88 -15.47
CA VAL A 365 10.04 -10.55 -16.47
C VAL A 365 10.99 -9.48 -15.92
N ALA A 366 10.47 -8.39 -15.34
CA ALA A 366 11.28 -7.32 -14.76
C ALA A 366 12.26 -7.82 -13.69
N ARG A 367 11.79 -8.69 -12.77
CA ARG A 367 12.64 -9.30 -11.74
C ARG A 367 13.74 -10.18 -12.33
N ARG A 368 13.42 -10.96 -13.38
CA ARG A 368 14.41 -11.83 -14.05
C ARG A 368 15.44 -11.04 -14.84
N LEU A 369 15.03 -9.94 -15.46
CA LEU A 369 15.94 -9.03 -16.15
C LEU A 369 16.90 -8.41 -15.14
N GLY A 370 16.39 -7.93 -14.01
CA GLY A 370 17.19 -7.27 -12.98
C GLY A 370 18.09 -6.19 -13.60
N PRO A 371 19.35 -6.07 -13.15
CA PRO A 371 20.32 -5.18 -13.78
C PRO A 371 20.66 -5.53 -15.23
N GLY A 372 20.42 -6.76 -15.70
CA GLY A 372 20.65 -7.15 -17.10
C GLY A 372 19.68 -6.50 -18.09
N GLY A 373 18.51 -6.04 -17.62
CA GLY A 373 17.57 -5.27 -18.43
C GLY A 373 18.19 -4.00 -19.03
N ARG A 374 19.11 -3.39 -18.27
CA ARG A 374 19.89 -2.22 -18.67
C ARG A 374 20.64 -2.44 -19.99
N GLU A 375 21.04 -3.67 -20.28
CA GLU A 375 21.88 -4.03 -21.44
C GLU A 375 21.06 -4.37 -22.69
N SER A 376 19.72 -4.28 -22.65
CA SER A 376 18.85 -4.52 -23.81
C SER A 376 18.64 -3.25 -24.64
N PRO A 377 19.22 -3.15 -25.86
CA PRO A 377 19.02 -2.00 -26.72
C PRO A 377 17.55 -1.84 -27.15
N GLN A 378 16.82 -2.96 -27.28
CA GLN A 378 15.41 -2.95 -27.66
C GLN A 378 14.54 -2.30 -26.57
N LEU A 379 14.68 -2.73 -25.31
CA LEU A 379 13.95 -2.13 -24.18
C LEU A 379 14.32 -0.66 -23.98
N ASN A 380 15.61 -0.33 -24.11
CA ASN A 380 16.09 1.05 -24.00
C ASN A 380 15.49 1.95 -25.10
N GLY A 381 15.48 1.47 -26.35
CA GLY A 381 14.90 2.19 -27.48
C GLY A 381 13.40 2.41 -27.30
N LEU A 382 12.67 1.37 -26.89
CA LEU A 382 11.24 1.47 -26.63
C LEU A 382 10.91 2.41 -25.48
N LEU A 383 11.68 2.41 -24.39
CA LEU A 383 11.48 3.39 -23.32
C LEU A 383 11.59 4.82 -23.88
N LEU A 384 12.59 5.09 -24.72
CA LEU A 384 12.74 6.40 -25.36
C LEU A 384 11.60 6.72 -26.33
N ASP A 385 11.15 5.75 -27.12
CA ASP A 385 10.03 5.94 -28.06
C ASP A 385 8.72 6.23 -27.31
N LEU A 386 8.47 5.56 -26.19
CA LEU A 386 7.31 5.80 -25.32
C LEU A 386 7.34 7.19 -24.69
N LEU A 387 8.52 7.61 -24.23
CA LEU A 387 8.77 8.93 -23.69
C LEU A 387 8.51 10.04 -24.73
N LEU A 388 8.82 9.77 -26.00
CA LEU A 388 8.65 10.73 -27.10
C LEU A 388 7.29 10.68 -27.79
N SER A 389 6.56 9.56 -27.67
CA SER A 389 5.27 9.36 -28.33
C SER A 389 4.28 10.48 -27.95
N PRO A 390 3.82 11.30 -28.92
CA PRO A 390 2.91 12.39 -28.63
C PRO A 390 1.50 11.88 -28.26
N THR A 391 1.09 10.73 -28.81
CA THR A 391 -0.25 10.15 -28.65
C THR A 391 -0.42 9.32 -27.38
N THR A 392 0.69 8.86 -26.79
CA THR A 392 0.66 8.14 -25.52
C THR A 392 0.72 9.14 -24.38
N GLU A 393 -0.27 9.17 -23.49
CA GLU A 393 -0.09 9.81 -22.19
C GLU A 393 1.09 9.13 -21.48
N ALA A 394 2.15 9.88 -21.15
CA ALA A 394 3.31 9.28 -20.49
C ALA A 394 2.90 8.64 -19.16
N SER A 395 1.92 9.22 -18.46
CA SER A 395 1.39 8.76 -17.19
C SER A 395 0.98 7.30 -17.31
N ALA A 396 0.14 6.97 -18.29
CA ALA A 396 -0.35 5.62 -18.45
C ALA A 396 0.80 4.63 -18.71
N ALA A 397 1.64 4.87 -19.72
CA ALA A 397 2.69 3.91 -20.07
C ALA A 397 3.85 3.87 -19.06
N LEU A 398 4.30 5.02 -18.54
CA LEU A 398 5.40 5.09 -17.56
C LEU A 398 4.97 4.66 -16.16
N HIS A 399 3.76 4.97 -15.69
CA HIS A 399 3.29 4.41 -14.42
C HIS A 399 3.14 2.89 -14.53
N LEU A 400 2.71 2.36 -15.68
CA LEU A 400 2.68 0.92 -15.92
C LEU A 400 4.09 0.29 -15.89
N LEU A 401 5.09 0.92 -16.52
CA LEU A 401 6.48 0.46 -16.48
C LEU A 401 7.11 0.57 -15.08
N HIS A 402 6.81 1.65 -14.35
CA HIS A 402 7.26 1.87 -12.99
C HIS A 402 6.63 0.85 -12.03
N HIS A 403 5.33 0.61 -12.13
CA HIS A 403 4.59 -0.31 -11.27
C HIS A 403 5.03 -1.77 -11.47
N THR A 404 5.31 -2.17 -12.71
CA THR A 404 5.83 -3.52 -13.04
C THR A 404 7.31 -3.68 -12.71
N GLY A 405 8.03 -2.60 -12.40
CA GLY A 405 9.47 -2.60 -12.16
C GLY A 405 10.33 -2.65 -13.43
N LEU A 406 9.72 -2.62 -14.63
CA LEU A 406 10.43 -2.57 -15.90
C LEU A 406 11.23 -1.27 -16.05
N LEU A 407 10.72 -0.14 -15.55
CA LEU A 407 11.46 1.12 -15.54
C LEU A 407 12.78 0.98 -14.77
N THR A 408 12.74 0.39 -13.58
CA THR A 408 13.94 0.18 -12.75
C THR A 408 14.87 -0.89 -13.33
N ALA A 409 14.35 -1.89 -14.06
CA ALA A 409 15.19 -2.86 -14.76
C ALA A 409 15.99 -2.20 -15.90
N VAL A 410 15.38 -1.23 -16.61
CA VAL A 410 16.00 -0.49 -17.71
C VAL A 410 16.92 0.64 -17.21
N VAL A 411 16.48 1.37 -16.19
CA VAL A 411 17.18 2.48 -15.54
C VAL A 411 17.35 2.16 -14.04
N PRO A 412 18.30 1.27 -13.67
CA PRO A 412 18.56 0.94 -12.25
C PRO A 412 18.88 2.17 -11.41
N GLU A 413 19.40 3.22 -12.04
CA GLU A 413 19.71 4.48 -11.39
C GLU A 413 18.48 5.14 -10.74
N PHE A 414 17.27 4.78 -11.20
CA PHE A 414 15.99 5.25 -10.69
C PHE A 414 15.60 4.60 -9.35
N ALA A 415 16.15 3.42 -9.01
CA ALA A 415 15.77 2.67 -7.81
C ALA A 415 15.84 3.49 -6.50
N PRO A 416 16.91 4.29 -6.25
CA PRO A 416 17.06 5.01 -4.98
C PRO A 416 16.06 6.16 -4.78
N VAL A 417 15.37 6.61 -5.84
CA VAL A 417 14.33 7.64 -5.74
C VAL A 417 12.91 7.06 -5.65
N GLN A 418 12.74 5.75 -5.77
CA GLN A 418 11.43 5.12 -5.68
C GLN A 418 10.84 5.21 -4.27
N GLY A 419 9.65 5.79 -4.12
CA GLY A 419 8.98 5.96 -2.83
C GLY A 419 9.64 6.99 -1.91
N ARG A 420 10.66 7.71 -2.41
CA ARG A 420 11.48 8.64 -1.62
C ARG A 420 10.74 9.95 -1.40
N ILE A 421 10.62 10.41 -0.15
CA ILE A 421 9.99 11.70 0.17
C ILE A 421 11.01 12.85 0.17
N ASN A 422 10.53 14.07 -0.08
CA ASN A 422 11.20 15.30 0.34
C ASN A 422 10.50 15.79 1.60
N ARG A 423 11.22 15.92 2.73
CA ARG A 423 10.68 16.42 4.00
C ARG A 423 10.48 17.94 3.97
N ASP A 424 9.53 18.42 3.18
CA ASP A 424 9.02 19.77 3.33
C ASP A 424 7.51 19.82 3.10
N LEU A 425 6.88 20.87 3.60
CA LEU A 425 5.43 21.04 3.62
C LEU A 425 4.82 21.28 2.22
N TYR A 426 5.64 21.39 1.17
CA TYR A 426 5.20 21.76 -0.17
C TYR A 426 5.25 20.59 -1.16
N HIS A 427 5.99 19.52 -0.88
CA HIS A 427 6.04 18.35 -1.76
C HIS A 427 4.95 17.35 -1.43
N VAL A 428 3.98 17.21 -2.33
CA VAL A 428 2.92 16.20 -2.24
C VAL A 428 3.34 14.85 -2.83
N PHE A 429 4.36 14.84 -3.70
CA PHE A 429 4.81 13.64 -4.41
C PHE A 429 6.13 13.12 -3.86
N THR A 430 6.30 11.80 -3.88
CA THR A 430 7.63 11.19 -3.81
C THR A 430 8.46 11.58 -5.04
N VAL A 431 9.77 11.49 -4.94
CA VAL A 431 10.71 11.96 -5.99
C VAL A 431 10.46 11.24 -7.31
N ASP A 432 10.21 9.93 -7.30
CA ASP A 432 9.87 9.16 -8.50
C ASP A 432 8.57 9.66 -9.16
N GLU A 433 7.51 9.82 -8.40
CA GLU A 433 6.22 10.31 -8.92
C GLU A 433 6.31 11.75 -9.44
N HIS A 434 7.10 12.59 -8.77
CA HIS A 434 7.41 13.92 -9.27
C HIS A 434 8.09 13.87 -10.63
N ILE A 435 9.09 12.99 -10.80
CA ILE A 435 9.77 12.82 -12.08
C ILE A 435 8.78 12.40 -13.18
N LEU A 436 7.91 11.42 -12.90
CA LEU A 436 6.90 10.96 -13.85
C LEU A 436 5.94 12.10 -14.25
N ALA A 437 5.44 12.85 -13.27
CA ALA A 437 4.56 14.01 -13.50
C ALA A 437 5.23 15.12 -14.33
N VAL A 438 6.54 15.35 -14.15
CA VAL A 438 7.30 16.31 -14.97
C VAL A 438 7.41 15.85 -16.43
N VAL A 439 7.65 14.55 -16.65
CA VAL A 439 7.66 13.97 -18.01
C VAL A 439 6.29 14.14 -18.66
N ASP A 440 5.20 13.89 -17.93
CA ASP A 440 3.84 14.10 -18.43
C ASP A 440 3.54 15.53 -18.83
N LYS A 441 3.86 16.48 -17.93
CA LYS A 441 3.67 17.89 -18.20
C LYS A 441 4.44 18.34 -19.44
N LEU A 442 5.67 17.85 -19.61
CA LEU A 442 6.50 18.17 -20.77
C LEU A 442 5.85 17.67 -22.08
N LYS A 443 5.29 16.46 -22.09
CA LYS A 443 4.58 15.93 -23.26
C LYS A 443 3.28 16.66 -23.53
N ALA A 444 2.52 17.02 -22.50
CA ALA A 444 1.30 17.82 -22.63
C ALA A 444 1.58 19.20 -23.23
N ILE A 445 2.67 19.87 -22.81
CA ILE A 445 3.17 21.09 -23.46
C ILE A 445 3.48 20.81 -24.93
N GLY A 446 4.12 19.68 -25.23
CA GLY A 446 4.47 19.30 -26.59
C GLY A 446 3.28 19.01 -27.51
N ARG A 447 2.15 18.56 -26.97
CA ARG A 447 0.87 18.40 -27.68
C ARG A 447 0.11 19.70 -27.88
N GLY A 448 0.40 20.73 -27.08
CA GLY A 448 -0.32 21.98 -27.07
C GLY A 448 -1.37 22.12 -25.98
N ASP A 449 -1.57 21.11 -25.12
CA ASP A 449 -2.59 21.07 -24.07
C ASP A 449 -2.45 22.21 -23.05
N HIS A 450 -1.26 22.83 -22.96
CA HIS A 450 -0.96 23.95 -22.07
C HIS A 450 -0.63 25.24 -22.84
N SER A 451 -1.29 25.49 -23.98
CA SER A 451 -1.16 26.77 -24.70
C SER A 451 -1.53 27.97 -23.85
N ASP A 452 -2.50 27.82 -22.94
CA ASP A 452 -3.03 28.92 -22.13
C ASP A 452 -2.17 29.17 -20.88
N ASP A 453 -1.78 28.10 -20.18
CA ASP A 453 -0.94 28.18 -18.97
C ASP A 453 0.53 28.49 -19.29
N HIS A 454 1.04 27.95 -20.41
CA HIS A 454 2.46 27.98 -20.79
C HIS A 454 2.69 28.34 -22.27
N PRO A 455 2.15 29.47 -22.77
CA PRO A 455 2.15 29.81 -24.20
C PRO A 455 3.55 29.87 -24.82
N LEU A 456 4.54 30.35 -24.08
CA LEU A 456 5.93 30.42 -24.57
C LEU A 456 6.58 29.04 -24.68
N ALA A 457 6.36 28.16 -23.71
CA ALA A 457 6.94 26.81 -23.73
C ALA A 457 6.32 25.99 -24.85
N THR A 458 5.00 26.08 -25.02
CA THR A 458 4.24 25.40 -26.08
C THR A 458 4.70 25.86 -27.47
N ARG A 459 4.85 27.17 -27.70
CA ARG A 459 5.39 27.69 -28.97
C ARG A 459 6.84 27.27 -29.21
N ALA A 460 7.67 27.30 -28.17
CA ALA A 460 9.07 26.90 -28.29
C ALA A 460 9.22 25.42 -28.66
N TRP A 461 8.36 24.53 -28.13
CA TRP A 461 8.41 23.10 -28.42
C TRP A 461 8.34 22.76 -29.92
N ALA A 462 7.58 23.55 -30.68
CA ALA A 462 7.47 23.40 -32.14
C ALA A 462 8.81 23.57 -32.87
N HIS A 463 9.80 24.21 -32.25
CA HIS A 463 11.11 24.51 -32.83
C HIS A 463 12.27 23.68 -32.25
N LEU A 464 11.99 22.72 -31.36
CA LEU A 464 13.00 21.92 -30.63
C LEU A 464 13.21 20.51 -31.20
N ASP A 465 13.07 20.31 -32.52
CA ASP A 465 13.10 18.96 -33.12
C ASP A 465 14.35 18.16 -32.74
N ALA A 466 15.53 18.81 -32.68
CA ALA A 466 16.79 18.17 -32.30
C ALA A 466 16.93 17.97 -30.77
N GLU A 467 16.30 18.82 -29.97
CA GLU A 467 16.46 18.86 -28.51
C GLU A 467 15.38 18.07 -27.76
N ARG A 468 14.29 17.64 -28.41
CA ARG A 468 13.21 16.87 -27.77
C ARG A 468 13.71 15.61 -27.08
N ARG A 469 14.53 14.81 -27.77
CA ARG A 469 15.14 13.57 -27.25
C ARG A 469 15.93 13.81 -25.97
N PRO A 470 16.97 14.68 -25.95
CA PRO A 470 17.71 14.96 -24.73
C PRO A 470 16.87 15.66 -23.65
N LEU A 471 15.87 16.47 -24.00
CA LEU A 471 15.03 17.16 -23.03
C LEU A 471 14.14 16.19 -22.24
N VAL A 472 13.54 15.20 -22.89
CA VAL A 472 12.70 14.20 -22.20
C VAL A 472 13.53 13.26 -21.33
N VAL A 473 14.72 12.84 -21.80
CA VAL A 473 15.66 12.08 -20.96
C VAL A 473 16.14 12.92 -19.77
N ALA A 474 16.42 14.21 -19.98
CA ALA A 474 16.77 15.11 -18.89
C ALA A 474 15.62 15.25 -17.87
N ALA A 475 14.37 15.34 -18.31
CA ALA A 475 13.21 15.35 -17.44
C ALA A 475 13.11 14.09 -16.57
N LEU A 476 13.31 12.90 -17.17
CA LEU A 476 13.34 11.62 -16.45
C LEU A 476 14.49 11.54 -15.43
N LEU A 477 15.62 12.19 -15.67
CA LEU A 477 16.81 12.05 -14.83
C LEU A 477 17.04 13.24 -13.87
N HIS A 478 16.27 14.32 -13.97
CA HIS A 478 16.60 15.61 -13.37
C HIS A 478 16.76 15.55 -11.84
N ASP A 479 15.99 14.69 -11.18
CA ASP A 479 15.96 14.55 -9.72
C ASP A 479 16.49 13.18 -9.25
N VAL A 480 16.97 12.32 -10.16
CA VAL A 480 17.49 10.99 -9.82
C VAL A 480 18.66 11.07 -8.84
N GLY A 481 19.49 12.12 -8.95
CA GLY A 481 20.62 12.33 -8.03
C GLY A 481 20.23 12.49 -6.56
N LYS A 482 18.96 12.78 -6.23
CA LYS A 482 18.48 12.91 -4.84
C LYS A 482 18.60 11.61 -4.04
N GLY A 483 18.57 10.45 -4.71
CA GLY A 483 18.72 9.16 -4.05
C GLY A 483 20.18 8.74 -3.83
N TYR A 484 21.15 9.58 -4.18
CA TYR A 484 22.57 9.25 -4.07
C TYR A 484 23.30 10.06 -2.99
N GLY A 485 22.60 10.90 -2.21
CA GLY A 485 23.14 11.77 -1.15
C GLY A 485 23.41 13.22 -1.58
N PRO A 486 24.33 13.96 -0.90
CA PRO A 486 24.63 15.37 -1.17
C PRO A 486 25.08 15.65 -2.62
N GLY A 487 24.90 16.90 -3.08
CA GLY A 487 25.29 17.28 -4.45
C GLY A 487 24.41 16.63 -5.53
N HIS A 488 23.11 16.52 -5.28
CA HIS A 488 22.18 15.78 -6.15
C HIS A 488 22.12 16.30 -7.59
N HIS A 489 22.41 17.58 -7.81
CA HIS A 489 22.42 18.16 -9.15
C HIS A 489 23.69 17.78 -9.92
N GLU A 490 24.87 17.78 -9.28
CA GLU A 490 26.09 17.28 -9.92
C GLU A 490 26.02 15.77 -10.16
N ARG A 491 25.54 15.00 -9.18
CA ARG A 491 25.36 13.55 -9.32
C ARG A 491 24.34 13.20 -10.39
N GLY A 492 23.21 13.91 -10.44
CA GLY A 492 22.21 13.75 -11.49
C GLY A 492 22.82 13.98 -12.89
N ALA A 493 23.66 15.02 -13.04
CA ALA A 493 24.37 15.28 -14.28
C ALA A 493 25.38 14.18 -14.64
N GLU A 494 26.13 13.66 -13.67
CA GLU A 494 27.05 12.53 -13.87
C GLU A 494 26.31 11.27 -14.31
N LEU A 495 25.22 10.91 -13.62
CA LEU A 495 24.37 9.77 -13.97
C LEU A 495 23.77 9.93 -15.37
N ALA A 496 23.30 11.13 -15.72
CA ALA A 496 22.76 11.41 -17.04
C ALA A 496 23.77 11.15 -18.15
N THR A 497 25.07 11.43 -17.94
CA THR A 497 26.10 11.13 -18.95
C THR A 497 26.29 9.64 -19.23
N GLN A 498 25.92 8.78 -18.26
CA GLN A 498 26.01 7.33 -18.36
C GLN A 498 24.71 6.72 -18.91
N VAL A 499 23.56 7.23 -18.47
CA VAL A 499 22.24 6.70 -18.84
C VAL A 499 21.80 7.16 -20.24
N ALA A 500 22.07 8.41 -20.62
CA ALA A 500 21.65 8.97 -21.91
C ALA A 500 22.09 8.14 -23.14
N PRO A 501 23.36 7.69 -23.26
CA PRO A 501 23.78 6.85 -24.39
C PRO A 501 23.10 5.48 -24.39
N ARG A 502 22.85 4.90 -23.21
CA ARG A 502 22.17 3.61 -23.06
C ARG A 502 20.74 3.68 -23.60
N LEU A 503 20.05 4.79 -23.35
CA LEU A 503 18.71 5.07 -23.88
C LEU A 503 18.69 5.43 -25.38
N GLY A 504 19.86 5.51 -26.04
CA GLY A 504 19.95 5.78 -27.48
C GLY A 504 20.15 7.24 -27.85
N LEU A 505 20.63 8.09 -26.94
CA LEU A 505 21.10 9.43 -27.29
C LEU A 505 22.50 9.39 -27.90
N THR A 506 22.68 10.06 -29.02
CA THR A 506 23.96 10.21 -29.72
C THR A 506 24.93 11.10 -28.95
N ALA A 507 26.22 11.05 -29.31
CA ALA A 507 27.24 11.93 -28.73
C ALA A 507 26.95 13.42 -28.95
N THR A 508 26.23 13.77 -30.02
CA THR A 508 25.77 15.13 -30.32
C THR A 508 24.60 15.56 -29.42
N GLU A 509 23.72 14.64 -29.05
CA GLU A 509 22.59 14.88 -28.14
C GLU A 509 23.01 14.84 -26.66
N ASN A 510 24.09 14.14 -26.32
CA ASN A 510 24.62 14.00 -24.96
C ASN A 510 26.06 14.56 -24.84
N PRO A 511 26.23 15.89 -24.79
CA PRO A 511 27.57 16.48 -24.68
C PRO A 511 28.19 16.17 -23.32
N ARG A 512 29.23 15.31 -23.28
CA ARG A 512 30.01 15.04 -22.06
C ARG A 512 30.50 16.35 -21.41
N PRO A 513 30.49 16.48 -20.08
CA PRO A 513 31.13 17.59 -19.41
C PRO A 513 32.64 17.53 -19.67
N ARG A 514 33.17 18.48 -20.46
CA ARG A 514 34.63 18.69 -20.52
C ARG A 514 35.07 19.11 -19.12
N ARG A 515 36.02 18.38 -18.53
CA ARG A 515 36.72 18.75 -17.29
C ARG A 515 37.05 20.25 -17.34
N ARG A 516 36.63 21.01 -16.31
CA ARG A 516 36.90 22.44 -16.19
C ARG A 516 38.39 22.69 -16.43
N ARG A 517 38.77 23.27 -17.57
CA ARG A 517 40.07 23.92 -17.72
C ARG A 517 40.00 25.29 -17.02
N PRO A 518 41.10 25.77 -16.41
CA PRO A 518 41.13 27.07 -15.74
C PRO A 518 40.78 28.17 -16.74
N ARG A 519 39.94 29.11 -16.29
CA ARG A 519 39.43 30.23 -17.11
C ARG A 519 40.57 31.16 -17.53
N HIS A 520 40.62 31.51 -18.82
CA HIS A 520 41.15 32.81 -19.27
C HIS A 520 40.11 33.55 -20.12
N PRO A 521 40.12 34.90 -20.13
CA PRO A 521 38.95 35.70 -20.44
C PRO A 521 38.83 36.10 -21.91
N ARG A 522 37.56 36.21 -22.34
CA ARG A 522 37.00 37.03 -23.43
C ARG A 522 37.48 36.73 -24.86
N ARG A 523 36.60 36.07 -25.63
CA ARG A 523 36.01 36.60 -26.88
C ARG A 523 34.81 35.74 -27.34
N ALA A 524 33.93 36.39 -28.09
CA ALA A 524 32.63 36.00 -28.64
C ALA A 524 32.26 34.49 -28.68
N VAL A 525 31.03 34.18 -28.25
CA VAL A 525 30.45 32.83 -28.25
C VAL A 525 29.28 32.77 -29.24
N PRO A 526 29.31 31.91 -30.27
CA PRO A 526 28.11 31.44 -30.95
C PRO A 526 27.31 30.53 -29.98
N ALA A 527 25.98 30.51 -30.10
CA ALA A 527 25.07 29.75 -29.25
C ALA A 527 25.58 28.32 -28.94
N ASP A 528 25.95 28.08 -27.68
CA ASP A 528 26.57 26.85 -27.20
C ASP A 528 25.48 25.91 -26.62
N PRO A 529 25.30 24.68 -27.16
CA PRO A 529 24.35 23.67 -26.65
C PRO A 529 24.58 23.25 -25.19
N ARG A 530 25.74 23.58 -24.60
CA ARG A 530 26.13 23.24 -23.22
C ARG A 530 25.22 23.79 -22.11
N ARG A 531 24.34 24.76 -22.40
CA ARG A 531 23.41 25.32 -21.39
C ARG A 531 22.12 24.54 -21.21
N LEU A 532 21.76 23.60 -22.09
CA LEU A 532 20.47 22.89 -21.97
C LEU A 532 20.46 21.87 -20.81
N VAL A 533 21.51 21.06 -20.67
CA VAL A 533 21.53 19.98 -19.66
C VAL A 533 21.72 20.52 -18.23
N LEU A 534 22.55 21.56 -18.06
CA LEU A 534 22.83 22.16 -16.74
C LEU A 534 21.91 23.35 -16.40
N GLY A 535 21.31 24.00 -17.39
CA GLY A 535 20.38 25.12 -17.19
C GLY A 535 18.90 24.74 -17.18
N GLY A 536 18.55 23.55 -17.69
CA GLY A 536 17.19 23.01 -17.70
C GLY A 536 16.69 22.60 -16.32
N ALA A 537 17.53 21.94 -15.51
CA ALA A 537 17.15 21.45 -14.18
C ALA A 537 16.62 22.54 -13.23
N ALA A 538 17.19 23.76 -13.29
CA ALA A 538 16.73 24.89 -12.48
C ALA A 538 15.43 25.55 -13.01
N ARG A 539 15.09 25.38 -14.30
CA ARG A 539 13.88 25.95 -14.93
C ARG A 539 12.70 24.98 -14.92
N LEU A 540 12.94 23.67 -14.92
CA LEU A 540 11.90 22.62 -14.89
C LEU A 540 11.12 22.58 -13.56
N ARG A 541 11.70 23.02 -12.44
CA ARG A 541 10.98 23.16 -11.15
C ARG A 541 9.73 24.03 -11.21
N ARG A 542 9.61 24.94 -12.19
CA ARG A 542 8.44 25.83 -12.37
C ARG A 542 7.30 25.20 -13.19
N LEU A 543 7.48 23.98 -13.69
CA LEU A 543 6.46 23.24 -14.46
C LEU A 543 5.63 22.27 -13.60
N ALA A 544 5.94 22.15 -12.30
CA ALA A 544 5.20 21.24 -11.42
C ALA A 544 3.73 21.68 -11.24
N PRO A 545 2.76 20.75 -11.27
CA PRO A 545 1.38 21.07 -10.92
C PRO A 545 1.28 21.54 -9.46
N PRO A 546 0.38 22.49 -9.13
CA PRO A 546 0.13 22.88 -7.75
C PRO A 546 -0.38 21.68 -6.94
N ALA A 547 0.02 21.61 -5.67
CA ALA A 547 -0.46 20.61 -4.73
C ALA A 547 -2.00 20.54 -4.73
N PRO A 548 -2.61 19.34 -4.80
CA PRO A 548 -4.02 19.20 -4.48
C PRO A 548 -4.24 19.68 -3.04
N ARG A 549 -5.31 20.44 -2.82
CA ARG A 549 -5.66 20.93 -1.47
C ARG A 549 -5.90 19.70 -0.58
N GLN A 550 -5.02 19.46 0.38
CA GLN A 550 -5.29 18.51 1.44
C GLN A 550 -6.54 18.98 2.20
N PRO A 551 -7.48 18.08 2.53
CA PRO A 551 -8.50 18.42 3.51
C PRO A 551 -7.78 18.71 4.83
N LEU A 552 -7.77 19.99 5.21
CA LEU A 552 -7.40 20.39 6.57
C LEU A 552 -8.35 19.65 7.52
N SER A 553 -7.77 18.92 8.48
CA SER A 553 -8.52 18.30 9.57
C SER A 553 -9.37 19.37 10.26
N PRO A 554 -10.68 19.15 10.50
CA PRO A 554 -11.45 20.10 11.29
C PRO A 554 -11.02 20.01 12.76
N ASP A 555 -10.57 21.17 13.24
CA ASP A 555 -10.53 21.69 14.60
C ASP A 555 -9.98 20.83 15.76
N ARG A 556 -8.88 21.34 16.34
CA ARG A 556 -8.47 21.06 17.72
C ARG A 556 -9.40 21.84 18.64
N GLY A 557 -10.04 21.13 19.57
CA GLY A 557 -11.01 21.70 20.50
C GLY A 557 -10.47 22.85 21.37
N ALA A 558 -11.36 23.78 21.66
CA ALA A 558 -11.29 24.70 22.79
C ALA A 558 -12.58 24.55 23.64
N PRO A 559 -12.52 24.82 24.96
CA PRO A 559 -13.35 24.15 25.97
C PRO A 559 -14.71 24.80 26.20
N ALA A 560 -15.60 24.00 26.78
CA ALA A 560 -16.96 24.36 27.21
C ALA A 560 -16.98 25.28 28.43
N ASP A 561 -17.95 26.20 28.48
CA ASP A 561 -18.70 26.58 29.70
C ASP A 561 -20.02 27.33 29.32
N PRO A 562 -21.02 27.56 30.21
CA PRO A 562 -22.36 26.99 30.02
C PRO A 562 -23.54 28.00 30.12
N ARG A 563 -24.75 27.51 29.81
CA ARG A 563 -26.10 28.05 30.14
C ARG A 563 -26.65 29.20 29.25
N PRO A 564 -27.99 29.41 29.25
CA PRO A 564 -29.06 28.43 29.17
C PRO A 564 -30.10 28.76 28.08
N LEU A 565 -30.87 27.74 27.73
CA LEU A 565 -32.08 27.75 26.90
C LEU A 565 -33.03 28.91 27.23
N ARG A 566 -33.43 29.65 26.19
CA ARG A 566 -34.72 30.35 26.14
C ARG A 566 -35.48 29.99 24.86
N ARG A 567 -36.73 29.58 25.08
CA ARG A 567 -37.80 29.37 24.10
C ARG A 567 -38.12 30.69 23.37
N SER A 568 -38.45 30.60 22.08
CA SER A 568 -39.65 31.24 21.51
C SER A 568 -39.84 30.80 20.04
N ASP A 569 -40.95 30.13 19.82
CA ASP A 569 -41.92 30.34 18.73
C ASP A 569 -41.47 30.38 17.26
N ALA A 570 -42.06 29.44 16.52
CA ALA A 570 -42.21 29.39 15.06
C ALA A 570 -43.05 30.58 14.52
N PRO A 571 -43.49 30.62 13.24
CA PRO A 571 -43.06 29.91 12.03
C PRO A 571 -42.83 30.88 10.83
N GLN A 572 -42.35 30.38 9.68
CA GLN A 572 -43.04 30.43 8.38
C GLN A 572 -42.09 30.21 7.19
N ARG A 573 -42.54 29.29 6.32
CA ARG A 573 -42.11 28.91 4.96
C ARG A 573 -40.99 27.89 4.83
#